data_AF-A0ABD2Z1I4-F1
#
_entry.id   AF-A0ABD2Z1I4-F1
#
_cell.length_a   1.000
_cell.length_b   1.000
_cell.length_c   1.000
_cell.angle_alpha   90.00
_cell.angle_beta   90.00
_cell.angle_gamma   90.00
#
_symmetry.space_group_name_H-M   'P 1'
#
loop_
_entity.id
_entity.type
_entity.pdbx_description
1 polymer ?
#
loop_
_entity_poly.entity_id
_entity_poly.type
_entity_poly.pdbx_seq_one_letter_code
_entity_poly.pdbx_strand_id
1 'polypeptide(L)'
;MGYSGSMTLCGCKDLSNYKVQNTCSIGKVPDWVIVSGGKLGNTYAFYKGFHMCKELGLVGKMPRLICAQAANDNPLYLHYKSGWKKFKLVNANTTFDSAIQIGDPISIDRAVYALKNSYGIVKKAMEKELMDSIAQADSIGMSICPHTGVALTAMIKLRKIELAGQQIGLLW
;
A
#
# COMPACT_ATOMS: atom_id res chain seq x y z
N MET A 1 5.94 24.98 27.08
CA MET A 1 6.94 24.50 26.10
C MET A 1 6.34 23.35 25.32
N GLY A 2 5.67 23.65 24.20
CA GLY A 2 5.08 22.64 23.33
C GLY A 2 6.09 22.26 22.26
N TYR A 3 6.52 21.00 22.24
CA TYR A 3 7.30 20.47 21.13
C TYR A 3 6.38 20.35 19.92
N SER A 4 6.42 21.33 19.00
CA SER A 4 5.84 21.22 17.66
C SER A 4 6.78 20.42 16.75
N GLY A 5 7.04 19.17 17.11
CA GLY A 5 7.70 18.22 16.22
C GLY A 5 6.67 17.60 15.30
N SER A 6 6.67 17.98 14.02
CA SER A 6 5.93 17.23 12.99
C SER A 6 6.59 15.85 12.85
N MET A 7 6.06 14.84 13.53
CA MET A 7 6.49 13.46 13.30
C MET A 7 5.86 12.98 11.99
N THR A 8 6.67 12.93 10.94
CA THR A 8 6.25 12.46 9.62
C THR A 8 6.14 10.94 9.62
N LEU A 9 4.93 10.43 9.77
CA LEU A 9 4.63 9.02 9.50
C LEU A 9 4.49 8.82 7.99
N CYS A 10 5.65 8.73 7.34
CA CYS A 10 5.83 8.29 5.96
C CYS A 10 5.29 9.24 4.87
N GLY A 11 5.99 9.29 3.74
CA GLY A 11 5.69 10.19 2.64
C GLY A 11 4.49 9.72 1.83
N CYS A 12 3.28 10.13 2.18
CA CYS A 12 2.12 9.99 1.30
C CYS A 12 2.19 11.02 0.17
N LYS A 13 2.13 10.60 -1.11
CA LYS A 13 1.74 11.51 -2.21
C LYS A 13 0.28 11.26 -2.57
N ASP A 14 -0.54 12.30 -2.45
CA ASP A 14 -1.91 12.28 -2.94
C ASP A 14 -1.93 12.48 -4.47
N LEU A 15 -1.99 11.38 -5.21
CA LEU A 15 -2.04 11.37 -6.68
C LEU A 15 -3.44 11.68 -7.24
N SER A 16 -4.38 11.96 -6.35
CA SER A 16 -5.79 12.18 -6.65
C SER A 16 -6.06 13.31 -7.65
N ASN A 17 -5.28 14.38 -7.55
CA ASN A 17 -5.48 15.62 -8.30
C ASN A 17 -4.17 16.20 -8.83
N TYR A 18 -3.13 15.36 -9.01
CA TYR A 18 -1.77 15.81 -9.34
C TYR A 18 -1.23 16.91 -8.39
N LYS A 19 -1.77 17.00 -7.16
CA LYS A 19 -1.33 17.94 -6.15
C LYS A 19 -0.43 17.24 -5.16
N VAL A 20 0.84 17.64 -5.16
CA VAL A 20 1.82 17.24 -4.15
C VAL A 20 1.38 17.81 -2.80
N GLN A 21 0.75 16.99 -1.96
CA GLN A 21 0.63 17.28 -0.53
C GLN A 21 1.63 16.41 0.21
N ASN A 22 2.68 17.05 0.71
CA ASN A 22 3.54 16.43 1.71
C ASN A 22 2.71 16.23 2.98
N THR A 23 3.00 15.14 3.69
CA THR A 23 2.63 14.85 5.09
C THR A 23 1.20 14.37 5.35
N CYS A 24 1.07 13.13 5.84
CA CYS A 24 0.05 12.82 6.85
C CYS A 24 0.37 13.68 8.08
N SER A 25 -0.21 14.88 8.17
CA SER A 25 -0.15 15.66 9.39
C SER A 25 -0.83 14.88 10.52
N ILE A 26 -0.22 14.84 11.71
CA ILE A 26 -0.85 14.33 12.93
C ILE A 26 -2.24 14.99 13.03
N GLY A 27 -3.30 14.20 12.81
CA GLY A 27 -4.70 14.65 12.81
C GLY A 27 -5.51 14.39 11.53
N LYS A 28 -4.89 14.27 10.35
CA LYS A 28 -5.60 13.93 9.09
C LYS A 28 -5.16 12.57 8.56
N VAL A 29 -5.80 11.53 9.08
CA VAL A 29 -5.59 10.15 8.60
C VAL A 29 -6.41 9.92 7.32
N PRO A 30 -5.80 9.42 6.23
CA PRO A 30 -6.52 9.09 5.01
C PRO A 30 -7.51 7.94 5.26
N ASP A 31 -8.50 7.78 4.38
CA ASP A 31 -9.43 6.66 4.46
C ASP A 31 -8.75 5.35 4.07
N TRP A 32 -7.84 5.42 3.10
CA TRP A 32 -7.05 4.29 2.62
C TRP A 32 -5.57 4.59 2.60
N VAL A 33 -4.78 3.57 2.89
CA VAL A 33 -3.33 3.57 2.70
C VAL A 33 -2.96 2.38 1.84
N ILE A 34 -2.30 2.65 0.71
CA ILE A 34 -1.81 1.62 -0.21
C ILE A 34 -0.34 1.38 0.09
N VAL A 35 -0.01 0.11 0.26
CA VAL A 35 1.34 -0.40 0.53
C VAL A 35 1.65 -1.49 -0.48
N SER A 36 2.79 -1.41 -1.14
CA SER A 36 3.30 -2.47 -2.01
C SER A 36 3.74 -3.70 -1.19
N GLY A 37 3.35 -4.87 -1.66
CA GLY A 37 3.35 -6.14 -0.94
C GLY A 37 4.43 -7.10 -1.39
N GLY A 38 5.69 -6.77 -1.11
CA GLY A 38 6.84 -7.66 -1.31
C GLY A 38 7.01 -8.68 -0.19
N LYS A 39 8.02 -8.45 0.68
CA LYS A 39 8.24 -9.26 1.91
C LYS A 39 7.08 -9.18 2.92
N LEU A 40 6.06 -8.36 2.64
CA LEU A 40 4.86 -8.12 3.46
C LEU A 40 5.11 -7.48 4.84
N GLY A 41 6.37 -7.25 5.22
CA GLY A 41 6.73 -6.56 6.46
C GLY A 41 6.18 -5.13 6.54
N ASN A 42 6.21 -4.40 5.42
CA ASN A 42 5.73 -3.02 5.36
C ASN A 42 4.23 -2.91 5.68
N THR A 43 3.41 -3.84 5.18
CA THR A 43 1.96 -3.84 5.46
C THR A 43 1.67 -3.91 6.95
N TYR A 44 2.40 -4.76 7.69
CA TYR A 44 2.26 -4.82 9.14
C TYR A 44 2.89 -3.63 9.86
N ALA A 45 4.06 -3.16 9.42
CA ALA A 45 4.73 -2.02 10.02
C ALA A 45 3.85 -0.76 9.99
N PHE A 46 3.20 -0.48 8.85
CA PHE A 46 2.26 0.64 8.74
C PHE A 46 1.03 0.45 9.61
N TYR A 47 0.43 -0.75 9.59
CA TYR A 47 -0.67 -1.06 10.50
C TYR A 47 -0.31 -0.76 11.95
N LYS A 48 0.85 -1.25 12.41
CA LYS A 48 1.32 -1.07 13.78
C LYS A 48 1.57 0.40 14.09
N GLY A 49 2.19 1.15 13.18
CA GLY A 49 2.41 2.59 13.33
C GLY A 49 1.10 3.37 13.51
N PHE A 50 0.11 3.15 12.65
CA PHE A 50 -1.21 3.78 12.79
C PHE A 50 -1.94 3.32 14.05
N HIS A 51 -1.84 2.04 14.40
CA HIS A 51 -2.46 1.50 15.61
C HIS A 51 -1.91 2.15 16.87
N MET A 52 -0.59 2.26 16.98
CA MET A 52 0.08 2.95 18.08
C MET A 52 -0.35 4.42 18.15
N CYS A 53 -0.45 5.11 17.02
CA CYS A 53 -0.93 6.49 17.00
C CYS A 53 -2.36 6.62 17.50
N LYS A 54 -3.23 5.66 17.19
CA LYS A 54 -4.61 5.64 17.67
C LYS A 54 -4.67 5.34 19.17
N GLU A 55 -3.89 4.38 19.65
CA GLU A 55 -3.80 4.04 21.09
C GLU A 55 -3.29 5.22 21.93
N LEU A 56 -2.35 5.99 21.38
CA LEU A 56 -1.83 7.21 22.01
C LEU A 56 -2.73 8.44 21.85
N GLY A 57 -3.90 8.31 21.19
CA GLY A 57 -4.83 9.42 20.97
C GLY A 57 -4.34 10.48 19.98
N LEU A 58 -3.28 10.20 19.21
CA LEU A 58 -2.73 11.12 18.20
C LEU A 58 -3.59 11.21 16.94
N VAL A 59 -4.40 10.17 16.69
CA VAL A 59 -5.33 10.11 15.55
C VAL A 59 -6.69 9.55 15.97
N GLY A 60 -7.76 10.11 15.40
CA GLY A 60 -9.13 9.69 15.74
C GLY A 60 -9.62 8.42 15.02
N LYS A 61 -8.93 7.97 13.97
CA LYS A 61 -9.33 6.78 13.19
C LYS A 61 -8.13 6.00 12.65
N MET A 62 -8.36 4.72 12.32
CA MET A 62 -7.42 3.90 11.55
C MET A 62 -7.72 4.05 10.05
N PRO A 63 -6.69 4.12 9.18
CA PRO A 63 -6.91 3.94 7.75
C PRO A 63 -7.18 2.47 7.45
N ARG A 64 -7.92 2.21 6.37
CA ARG A 64 -8.01 0.87 5.78
C ARG A 64 -6.77 0.62 4.91
N LEU A 65 -6.21 -0.58 4.95
CA LEU A 65 -4.99 -0.89 4.19
C LEU A 65 -5.30 -1.57 2.86
N ILE A 66 -4.56 -1.22 1.83
CA ILE A 66 -4.50 -1.96 0.56
C ILE A 66 -3.08 -2.50 0.42
N CYS A 67 -2.95 -3.82 0.34
CA CYS A 67 -1.69 -4.44 -0.06
C CYS A 67 -1.70 -4.67 -1.58
N ALA A 68 -0.76 -4.07 -2.30
CA ALA A 68 -0.67 -4.17 -3.75
C ALA A 68 0.49 -5.09 -4.15
N GLN A 69 0.22 -6.15 -4.93
CA GLN A 69 1.26 -7.09 -5.39
C GLN A 69 1.38 -7.10 -6.91
N ALA A 70 2.54 -7.40 -7.46
CA ALA A 70 2.67 -7.66 -8.89
C ALA A 70 1.93 -8.93 -9.28
N ALA A 71 1.41 -9.01 -10.51
CA ALA A 71 0.65 -10.17 -10.97
C ALA A 71 1.47 -11.45 -10.98
N ASN A 72 2.79 -11.33 -11.16
CA ASN A 72 3.74 -12.43 -11.28
C ASN A 72 4.27 -12.95 -9.93
N ASP A 73 4.04 -12.20 -8.84
CA ASP A 73 4.32 -12.64 -7.47
C ASP A 73 3.25 -12.11 -6.51
N ASN A 74 2.21 -12.92 -6.28
CA ASN A 74 1.03 -12.51 -5.51
C ASN A 74 0.43 -13.58 -4.56
N PRO A 75 1.24 -14.28 -3.75
CA PRO A 75 0.75 -15.31 -2.83
C PRO A 75 -0.30 -14.78 -1.84
N LEU A 76 -0.14 -13.54 -1.35
CA LEU A 76 -1.11 -12.92 -0.45
C LEU A 76 -2.43 -12.57 -1.16
N TYR A 77 -2.39 -12.14 -2.42
CA TYR A 77 -3.60 -11.91 -3.22
C TYR A 77 -4.41 -13.19 -3.41
N LEU A 78 -3.76 -14.30 -3.74
CA LEU A 78 -4.42 -15.60 -3.87
C LEU A 78 -5.04 -16.04 -2.55
N HIS A 79 -4.30 -15.87 -1.45
CA HIS A 79 -4.79 -16.16 -0.11
C HIS A 79 -6.01 -15.30 0.27
N TYR A 80 -5.96 -14.00 0.00
CA TYR A 80 -7.07 -13.06 0.18
C TYR A 80 -8.31 -13.48 -0.63
N LYS A 81 -8.14 -13.80 -1.92
CA LYS A 81 -9.25 -14.23 -2.80
C LYS A 81 -9.90 -15.55 -2.36
N SER A 82 -9.15 -16.42 -1.69
CA SER A 82 -9.67 -17.65 -1.09
C SER A 82 -10.46 -17.42 0.21
N GLY A 83 -10.57 -16.17 0.68
CA GLY A 83 -11.17 -15.83 1.97
C GLY A 83 -10.28 -16.20 3.15
N TRP A 84 -8.95 -16.11 3.00
CA TRP A 84 -7.97 -16.44 4.03
C TRP A 84 -7.96 -17.91 4.49
N LYS A 85 -8.49 -18.83 3.67
CA LYS A 85 -8.67 -20.25 4.06
C LYS A 85 -7.40 -21.09 3.96
N LYS A 86 -6.69 -20.99 2.83
CA LYS A 86 -5.47 -21.77 2.58
C LYS A 86 -4.42 -20.88 1.94
N PHE A 87 -3.29 -20.73 2.61
CA PHE A 87 -2.12 -20.09 2.03
C PHE A 87 -1.41 -21.10 1.11
N LYS A 88 -0.98 -20.64 -0.07
CA LYS A 88 -0.19 -21.43 -0.99
C LYS A 88 0.97 -20.57 -1.49
N LEU A 89 2.16 -21.15 -1.42
CA LEU A 89 3.33 -20.59 -2.07
C LEU A 89 3.11 -20.57 -3.57
N VAL A 90 3.67 -19.56 -4.22
CA VAL A 90 3.70 -19.43 -5.67
C VAL A 90 5.15 -19.31 -6.10
N ASN A 91 5.49 -19.97 -7.20
CA ASN A 91 6.78 -19.74 -7.83
C ASN A 91 6.76 -18.33 -8.40
N ALA A 92 7.60 -17.45 -7.85
CA ALA A 92 7.72 -16.09 -8.31
C ALA A 92 8.26 -16.07 -9.74
N ASN A 93 7.46 -15.56 -10.68
CA ASN A 93 7.90 -15.35 -12.05
C ASN A 93 8.61 -13.99 -12.17
N THR A 94 9.37 -13.80 -13.24
CA THR A 94 10.06 -12.53 -13.51
C THR A 94 9.06 -11.37 -13.49
N THR A 95 9.37 -10.33 -12.72
CA THR A 95 8.59 -9.10 -12.60
C THR A 95 9.51 -7.90 -12.71
N PHE A 96 8.98 -6.76 -13.19
CA PHE A 96 9.74 -5.51 -13.23
C PHE A 96 10.08 -4.99 -11.82
N ASP A 97 9.32 -5.40 -10.80
CA ASP A 97 9.64 -5.12 -9.39
C ASP A 97 10.46 -6.27 -8.79
N SER A 98 11.74 -6.32 -9.12
CA SER A 98 12.64 -7.36 -8.62
C SER A 98 12.75 -7.41 -7.09
N ALA A 99 12.42 -6.31 -6.39
CA ALA A 99 12.43 -6.25 -4.93
C ALA A 99 11.35 -7.11 -4.27
N ILE A 100 10.31 -7.51 -5.02
CA ILE A 100 9.18 -8.28 -4.49
C ILE A 100 9.15 -9.73 -4.96
N GLN A 101 10.06 -10.14 -5.85
CA GLN A 101 10.17 -11.51 -6.39
C GLN A 101 10.70 -12.50 -5.34
N ILE A 102 9.83 -12.90 -4.41
CA ILE A 102 10.15 -13.66 -3.21
C ILE A 102 9.41 -15.01 -3.18
N GLY A 103 8.16 -15.08 -3.65
CA GLY A 103 7.33 -16.30 -3.69
C GLY A 103 6.90 -16.86 -2.32
N ASP A 104 7.74 -16.71 -1.29
CA ASP A 104 7.52 -17.08 0.12
C ASP A 104 7.74 -15.89 1.07
N PRO A 105 6.73 -15.02 1.25
CA PRO A 105 6.87 -13.84 2.09
C PRO A 105 6.88 -14.21 3.58
N ILE A 106 8.04 -14.03 4.21
CA ILE A 106 8.33 -14.29 5.63
C ILE A 106 7.28 -13.69 6.60
N SER A 107 6.64 -12.58 6.24
CA SER A 107 5.69 -11.86 7.11
C SER A 107 4.22 -12.03 6.70
N ILE A 108 3.85 -13.14 6.04
CA ILE A 108 2.47 -13.42 5.61
C ILE A 108 1.45 -13.27 6.75
N ASP A 109 1.69 -13.91 7.90
CA ASP A 109 0.73 -13.92 9.01
C ASP A 109 0.51 -12.52 9.59
N ARG A 110 1.59 -11.74 9.67
CA ARG A 110 1.55 -10.34 10.14
C ARG A 110 0.77 -9.45 9.17
N ALA A 111 0.93 -9.65 7.87
CA ALA A 111 0.18 -8.91 6.87
C ALA A 111 -1.31 -9.32 6.84
N VAL A 112 -1.63 -10.61 7.00
CA VAL A 112 -3.01 -11.09 7.14
C VAL A 112 -3.66 -10.46 8.38
N TYR A 113 -2.95 -10.46 9.52
CA TYR A 113 -3.41 -9.81 10.73
C TYR A 113 -3.69 -8.31 10.51
N ALA A 114 -2.74 -7.58 9.92
CA ALA A 114 -2.89 -6.16 9.62
C ALA A 114 -4.08 -5.88 8.70
N LEU A 115 -4.26 -6.67 7.64
CA LEU A 115 -5.35 -6.49 6.67
C LEU A 115 -6.71 -6.82 7.29
N LYS A 116 -6.83 -7.89 8.08
CA LYS A 116 -8.09 -8.22 8.78
C LYS A 116 -8.49 -7.12 9.77
N ASN A 117 -7.56 -6.65 10.59
CA ASN A 117 -7.84 -5.63 11.62
C ASN A 117 -8.03 -4.21 11.07
N SER A 118 -7.57 -3.94 9.84
CA SER A 118 -7.82 -2.67 9.16
C SER A 118 -8.96 -2.72 8.14
N TYR A 119 -9.72 -3.83 8.07
CA TYR A 119 -10.70 -4.08 7.00
C TYR A 119 -10.12 -3.82 5.60
N GLY A 120 -8.84 -4.19 5.46
CA GLY A 120 -8.04 -3.98 4.28
C GLY A 120 -8.29 -5.01 3.18
N ILE A 121 -7.76 -4.71 2.00
CA ILE A 121 -7.93 -5.54 0.81
C ILE A 121 -6.58 -5.78 0.13
N VAL A 122 -6.52 -6.78 -0.74
CA VAL A 122 -5.34 -7.06 -1.56
C VAL A 122 -5.70 -6.87 -3.04
N LYS A 123 -4.86 -6.14 -3.77
CA LYS A 123 -5.00 -5.96 -5.22
C LYS A 123 -3.73 -6.39 -5.93
N LYS A 124 -3.88 -6.76 -7.20
CA LYS A 124 -2.77 -7.07 -8.09
C LYS A 124 -2.62 -6.04 -9.20
N ALA A 125 -1.37 -5.74 -9.57
CA ALA A 125 -0.98 -4.92 -10.71
C ALA A 125 -0.40 -5.83 -11.81
N MET A 126 -0.93 -5.77 -13.03
CA MET A 126 -0.32 -6.48 -14.15
C MET A 126 0.98 -5.80 -14.57
N GLU A 127 1.98 -6.54 -15.05
CA GLU A 127 3.28 -5.97 -15.46
C GLU A 127 3.13 -4.82 -16.46
N LYS A 128 2.24 -4.97 -17.46
CA LYS A 128 1.95 -3.91 -18.42
C LYS A 128 1.34 -2.67 -17.75
N GLU A 129 0.34 -2.87 -16.87
CA GLU A 129 -0.32 -1.76 -16.16
C GLU A 129 0.66 -1.03 -15.23
N LEU A 130 1.60 -1.77 -14.63
CA LEU A 130 2.68 -1.24 -13.80
C LEU A 130 3.59 -0.33 -14.62
N MET A 131 4.07 -0.80 -15.78
CA MET A 131 4.94 0.00 -16.64
C MET A 131 4.21 1.23 -17.20
N ASP A 132 2.94 1.08 -17.57
CA ASP A 132 2.11 2.20 -18.02
C ASP A 132 1.93 3.25 -16.89
N SER A 133 1.81 2.79 -15.64
CA SER A 133 1.67 3.68 -14.47
C SER A 133 2.98 4.41 -14.16
N ILE A 134 4.13 3.74 -14.29
CA ILE A 134 5.45 4.37 -14.12
C ILE A 134 5.68 5.41 -15.21
N ALA A 135 5.42 5.08 -16.48
CA ALA A 135 5.53 6.04 -17.58
C ALA A 135 4.64 7.28 -17.38
N GLN A 136 3.42 7.09 -16.86
CA GLN A 136 2.55 8.21 -16.50
C GLN A 136 3.15 9.06 -15.37
N ALA A 137 3.69 8.43 -14.32
CA ALA A 137 4.34 9.15 -13.23
C ALA A 137 5.61 9.89 -13.67
N ASP A 138 6.39 9.30 -14.59
CA ASP A 138 7.60 9.90 -15.12
C ASP A 138 7.28 11.10 -16.02
N SER A 139 6.20 11.06 -16.79
CA SER A 139 5.77 12.18 -17.64
C SER A 139 5.38 13.44 -16.86
N ILE A 140 5.12 13.31 -15.55
CA ILE A 140 4.85 14.42 -14.63
C ILE A 140 6.01 14.69 -13.65
N GLY A 141 7.18 14.09 -13.91
CA GLY A 141 8.42 14.33 -13.16
C GLY A 141 8.53 13.63 -11.80
N MET A 142 7.74 12.58 -11.54
CA MET A 142 7.81 11.86 -10.26
C MET A 142 8.95 10.84 -10.17
N SER A 143 9.43 10.32 -11.31
CA SER A 143 10.53 9.34 -11.42
C SER A 143 10.46 8.24 -10.37
N ILE A 144 9.46 7.34 -10.48
CA ILE A 144 9.17 6.35 -9.44
C ILE A 144 9.81 4.98 -9.74
N CYS A 145 10.13 4.23 -8.69
CA CYS A 145 10.62 2.86 -8.86
C CYS A 145 9.47 1.88 -9.16
N PRO A 146 9.77 0.66 -9.67
CA PRO A 146 8.76 -0.36 -9.95
C PRO A 146 7.85 -0.70 -8.76
N HIS A 147 8.40 -0.68 -7.54
CA HIS A 147 7.66 -0.92 -6.30
C HIS A 147 6.54 0.10 -6.06
N THR A 148 6.86 1.38 -6.23
CA THR A 148 5.88 2.46 -6.21
C THR A 148 4.91 2.34 -7.40
N GLY A 149 5.38 1.84 -8.54
CA GLY A 149 4.56 1.52 -9.71
C GLY A 149 3.44 0.53 -9.39
N VAL A 150 3.73 -0.58 -8.67
CA VAL A 150 2.71 -1.55 -8.20
C VAL A 150 1.62 -0.87 -7.39
N ALA A 151 2.01 -0.04 -6.42
CA ALA A 151 1.09 0.68 -5.56
C ALA A 151 0.24 1.69 -6.35
N LEU A 152 0.87 2.45 -7.26
CA LEU A 152 0.21 3.42 -8.13
C LEU A 152 -0.82 2.76 -9.05
N THR A 153 -0.48 1.62 -9.66
CA THR A 153 -1.43 0.86 -10.48
C THR A 153 -2.65 0.41 -9.68
N ALA A 154 -2.45 -0.11 -8.48
CA ALA A 154 -3.55 -0.51 -7.60
C ALA A 154 -4.45 0.68 -7.26
N MET A 155 -3.86 1.85 -6.98
CA MET A 155 -4.58 3.09 -6.73
C MET A 155 -5.44 3.51 -7.92
N ILE A 156 -4.87 3.56 -9.12
CA ILE A 156 -5.58 3.97 -10.35
C ILE A 156 -6.79 3.05 -10.60
N LYS A 157 -6.62 1.73 -10.43
CA LYS A 157 -7.70 0.75 -10.60
C LYS A 157 -8.80 0.92 -9.58
N LEU A 158 -8.44 1.13 -8.32
CA LEU A 158 -9.38 1.29 -7.21
C LEU A 158 -10.17 2.59 -7.29
N ARG A 159 -9.52 3.69 -7.70
CA ARG A 159 -10.17 5.00 -7.86
C ARG A 159 -11.29 4.97 -8.91
N LYS A 160 -11.14 4.17 -9.97
CA LYS A 160 -12.15 4.04 -11.04
C LYS A 160 -13.40 3.26 -10.62
N ILE A 161 -13.32 2.41 -9.58
CA ILE A 161 -14.35 1.40 -9.30
C ILE A 161 -14.93 1.54 -7.89
N GLU A 162 -14.08 1.73 -6.88
CA GLU A 162 -14.44 1.49 -5.47
C GLU A 162 -14.18 2.71 -4.56
N LEU A 163 -13.26 3.63 -4.92
CA LEU A 163 -12.73 4.66 -4.00
C LEU A 163 -12.95 6.12 -4.44
N ALA A 164 -13.99 6.39 -5.24
CA ALA A 164 -14.30 7.75 -5.66
C ALA A 164 -14.58 8.68 -4.45
N GLY A 165 -13.92 9.84 -4.40
CA GLY A 165 -14.10 10.85 -3.34
C GLY A 165 -13.39 10.56 -2.01
N GLN A 166 -12.67 9.44 -1.87
CA GLN A 166 -11.97 9.08 -0.63
C GLN A 166 -10.52 9.58 -0.62
N GLN A 167 -9.99 9.91 0.57
CA GLN A 167 -8.58 10.27 0.72
C GLN A 167 -7.71 9.01 0.72
N ILE A 168 -6.74 8.96 -0.21
CA ILE A 168 -5.86 7.82 -0.40
C ILE A 168 -4.42 8.27 -0.15
N GLY A 169 -3.77 7.67 0.83
CA GLY A 169 -2.32 7.74 0.99
C GLY A 169 -1.64 6.64 0.20
N LEU A 170 -0.61 6.99 -0.57
CA LEU A 170 0.29 6.03 -1.20
C LEU A 170 1.59 6.00 -0.39
N LEU A 171 1.97 4.86 0.18
CA LEU A 171 3.20 4.69 0.94
C LEU A 171 4.15 3.76 0.19
N TRP A 172 5.38 4.24 -0.05
CA TRP A 172 6.49 3.50 -0.65
C TRP A 172 7.74 3.60 0.23
#